data_AF-R9JMQ1-F1
#
_entry.id   AF-R9JMQ1-F1
#
_cell.length_a   1.000
_cell.length_b   1.000
_cell.length_c   1.000
_cell.angle_alpha   90.00
_cell.angle_beta   90.00
_cell.angle_gamma   90.00
#
_symmetry.space_group_name_H-M   'P 1'
#
loop_
_entity.id
_entity.type
_entity.pdbx_description
1 polymer ?
#
loop_
_entity_poly.entity_id
_entity_poly.type
_entity_poly.pdbx_seq_one_letter_code
_entity_poly.pdbx_strand_id
1 'polypeptide(L)'
;MKQVSDVYLEQIINAYYADNAKKLHTVINQIFITHYGGITGKDMEEFYGIGSDVVMDILWNKRYDPSKGDFDGYIYRSILFAIKDEYKKRYRDKRVFKIESIDEKGNKVKIPLTDVSIDTPLNEYENMTIGDTLQSDFTIESVLSEIIGSKEEFSPEMKRYLGRLSKIQIRVLELMADGYSSEEIKSILHIDTKLYLDCIAAIRSYKNVRCISGLVRRR
;
A
#
# COMPACT_ATOMS: atom_id res chain seq x y z
N MET A 1 -38.25 36.50 -5.72
CA MET A 1 -37.94 35.16 -5.16
C MET A 1 -36.47 34.74 -5.33
N LYS A 2 -35.84 34.88 -6.50
CA LYS A 2 -34.40 34.51 -6.67
C LYS A 2 -33.42 35.28 -5.78
N GLN A 3 -33.65 36.58 -5.56
CA GLN A 3 -32.75 37.45 -4.78
C GLN A 3 -32.87 37.23 -3.25
N VAL A 4 -34.03 36.77 -2.77
CA VAL A 4 -34.29 36.51 -1.34
C VAL A 4 -33.66 35.18 -0.90
N SER A 5 -33.58 34.21 -1.82
CA SER A 5 -32.92 32.92 -1.57
C SER A 5 -31.40 33.04 -1.38
N ASP A 6 -30.77 34.02 -2.02
CA ASP A 6 -29.31 34.20 -2.01
C ASP A 6 -28.85 34.85 -0.70
N VAL A 7 -29.55 35.92 -0.29
CA VAL A 7 -29.29 36.65 0.96
C VAL A 7 -29.51 35.77 2.20
N TYR A 8 -30.54 34.93 2.19
CA TYR A 8 -30.79 33.98 3.29
C TYR A 8 -29.67 32.95 3.43
N LEU A 9 -29.11 32.50 2.31
CA LEU A 9 -28.03 31.52 2.27
C LEU A 9 -26.70 32.14 2.71
N GLU A 10 -26.41 33.37 2.32
CA GLU A 10 -25.26 34.14 2.81
C GLU A 10 -25.30 34.36 4.32
N GLN A 11 -26.47 34.67 4.88
CA GLN A 11 -26.64 34.81 6.34
C GLN A 11 -26.34 33.51 7.07
N ILE A 12 -26.77 32.38 6.53
CA ILE A 12 -26.50 31.05 7.07
C ILE A 12 -25.00 30.74 7.02
N ILE A 13 -24.31 31.05 5.92
CA ILE A 13 -22.86 30.85 5.78
C ILE A 13 -22.10 31.67 6.82
N ASN A 14 -22.44 32.96 6.92
CA ASN A 14 -21.81 33.84 7.91
C ASN A 14 -22.01 33.29 9.32
N ALA A 15 -23.17 32.73 9.65
CA ALA A 15 -23.40 32.10 10.95
C ALA A 15 -22.54 30.84 11.20
N TYR A 16 -22.26 30.05 10.16
CA TYR A 16 -21.46 28.82 10.26
C TYR A 16 -19.95 29.06 10.29
N TYR A 17 -19.47 30.08 9.58
CA TYR A 17 -18.05 30.41 9.44
C TYR A 17 -17.58 31.57 10.32
N ALA A 18 -18.50 32.32 10.96
CA ALA A 18 -18.15 33.30 11.98
C ALA A 18 -17.33 32.68 13.12
N ASP A 19 -16.50 33.51 13.74
CA ASP A 19 -15.63 33.14 14.86
C ASP A 19 -14.79 31.89 14.57
N ASN A 20 -14.13 31.86 13.40
CA ASN A 20 -13.31 30.73 12.96
C ASN A 20 -14.10 29.42 12.87
N ALA A 21 -15.28 29.48 12.25
CA ALA A 21 -16.19 28.35 12.05
C ALA A 21 -16.64 27.62 13.34
N LYS A 22 -16.76 28.35 14.45
CA LYS A 22 -17.12 27.78 15.76
C LYS A 22 -18.40 26.95 15.74
N LYS A 23 -19.44 27.41 15.03
CA LYS A 23 -20.71 26.67 14.92
C LYS A 23 -20.51 25.34 14.19
N LEU A 24 -19.77 25.33 13.08
CA LEU A 24 -19.46 24.12 12.33
C LEU A 24 -18.68 23.12 13.19
N HIS A 25 -17.61 23.57 13.85
CA HIS A 25 -16.80 22.72 14.72
C HIS A 25 -17.64 22.15 15.88
N THR A 26 -18.57 22.93 16.44
CA THR A 26 -19.48 22.45 17.50
C THR A 26 -20.38 21.32 17.01
N VAL A 27 -20.96 21.45 15.81
CA VAL A 27 -21.80 20.41 15.20
C VAL A 27 -20.99 19.12 14.98
N ILE A 28 -19.77 19.24 14.46
CA ILE A 28 -18.89 18.10 14.21
C ILE A 28 -18.50 17.44 15.54
N ASN A 29 -18.06 18.21 16.53
CA ASN A 29 -17.73 17.70 17.87
C ASN A 29 -18.92 16.96 18.49
N GLN A 30 -20.14 17.49 18.34
CA GLN A 30 -21.35 16.84 18.85
C GLN A 30 -21.60 15.50 18.16
N ILE A 31 -21.38 15.40 16.85
CA ILE A 31 -21.46 14.13 16.12
C ILE A 31 -20.45 13.11 16.67
N PHE A 32 -19.21 13.53 16.92
CA PHE A 32 -18.17 12.67 17.50
C PHE A 32 -18.51 12.20 18.91
N ILE A 33 -19.01 13.09 19.77
CA ILE A 33 -19.44 12.75 21.12
C ILE A 33 -20.61 11.75 21.08
N THR A 34 -21.57 11.96 20.19
CA THR A 34 -22.81 11.15 20.14
C THR A 34 -22.59 9.77 19.52
N HIS A 35 -21.79 9.68 18.44
CA HIS A 35 -21.69 8.46 17.62
C HIS A 35 -20.33 7.76 17.68
N TYR A 36 -19.27 8.44 18.15
CA TYR A 36 -17.88 7.96 18.03
C TYR A 36 -17.08 8.03 19.35
N GLY A 37 -17.77 8.16 20.49
CA GLY A 37 -17.15 8.11 21.82
C GLY A 37 -16.27 9.32 22.16
N GLY A 38 -16.45 10.47 21.50
CA GLY A 38 -15.75 11.72 21.78
C GLY A 38 -14.61 12.04 20.80
N ILE A 39 -13.94 13.17 21.07
CA ILE A 39 -12.96 13.80 20.16
C ILE A 39 -11.49 13.47 20.49
N THR A 40 -11.20 12.95 21.68
CA THR A 40 -9.83 12.70 22.15
C THR A 40 -9.10 11.71 21.26
N GLY A 41 -7.86 12.06 20.87
CA GLY A 41 -6.99 11.21 20.06
C GLY A 41 -7.40 11.08 18.59
N LYS A 42 -8.30 11.93 18.09
CA LYS A 42 -8.76 11.95 16.70
C LYS A 42 -8.20 13.17 15.98
N ASP A 43 -7.91 13.00 14.69
CA ASP A 43 -7.54 14.11 13.80
C ASP A 43 -8.78 14.93 13.45
N MET A 44 -9.15 15.83 14.35
CA MET A 44 -10.36 16.66 14.21
C MET A 44 -10.21 17.71 13.12
N GLU A 45 -9.00 18.15 12.80
CA GLU A 45 -8.75 19.16 11.75
C GLU A 45 -9.21 18.63 10.39
N GLU A 46 -8.92 17.36 10.09
CA GLU A 46 -9.38 16.71 8.86
C GLU A 46 -10.91 16.66 8.79
N PHE A 47 -11.59 16.36 9.90
CA PHE A 47 -13.05 16.32 9.94
C PHE A 47 -13.70 17.72 9.87
N TYR A 48 -13.03 18.76 10.37
CA TYR A 48 -13.43 20.15 10.16
C TYR A 48 -13.35 20.55 8.69
N GLY A 49 -12.31 20.08 7.98
CA GLY A 49 -12.19 20.20 6.52
C GLY A 49 -13.36 19.53 5.80
N ILE A 50 -13.64 18.26 6.12
CA ILE A 50 -14.76 17.50 5.51
C ILE A 50 -16.10 18.21 5.75
N GLY A 51 -16.33 18.72 6.95
CA GLY A 51 -17.55 19.48 7.24
C GLY A 51 -17.67 20.73 6.39
N SER A 52 -16.56 21.42 6.16
CA SER A 52 -16.51 22.61 5.29
C SER A 52 -16.82 22.26 3.84
N ASP A 53 -16.24 21.18 3.31
CA ASP A 53 -16.50 20.71 1.95
C ASP A 53 -17.98 20.36 1.73
N VAL A 54 -18.62 19.73 2.73
CA VAL A 54 -20.05 19.40 2.68
C VAL A 54 -20.91 20.65 2.64
N VAL A 55 -20.62 21.65 3.47
CA VAL A 55 -21.36 22.92 3.48
C VAL A 55 -21.21 23.63 2.12
N MET A 56 -20.00 23.66 1.57
CA MET A 56 -19.72 24.26 0.26
C MET A 56 -20.37 23.49 -0.90
N ASP A 57 -20.41 22.15 -0.88
CA ASP A 57 -21.10 21.33 -1.88
C ASP A 57 -22.61 21.61 -1.90
N ILE A 58 -23.22 21.67 -0.71
CA ILE A 58 -24.65 21.95 -0.56
C ILE A 58 -25.00 23.33 -1.13
N LEU A 59 -24.13 24.31 -0.90
CA LEU A 59 -24.24 25.68 -1.39
C LEU A 59 -24.11 25.73 -2.92
N TRP A 60 -22.98 25.26 -3.45
CA TRP A 60 -22.65 25.35 -4.87
C TRP A 60 -23.68 24.62 -5.74
N ASN A 61 -24.14 23.46 -5.27
CA ASN A 61 -25.10 22.62 -5.98
C ASN A 61 -26.56 22.89 -5.59
N LYS A 62 -26.84 23.88 -4.73
CA LYS A 62 -28.19 24.28 -4.28
C LYS A 62 -29.06 23.09 -3.85
N ARG A 63 -28.47 22.19 -3.05
CA ARG A 63 -29.10 20.92 -2.65
C ARG A 63 -30.13 21.07 -1.54
N TYR A 64 -30.09 22.19 -0.83
CA TYR A 64 -31.02 22.50 0.26
C TYR A 64 -32.32 23.13 -0.27
N ASP A 65 -33.44 22.59 0.20
CA ASP A 65 -34.79 23.11 -0.06
C ASP A 65 -35.41 23.56 1.27
N PRO A 66 -35.60 24.87 1.50
CA PRO A 66 -36.19 25.40 2.73
C PRO A 66 -37.60 24.86 3.03
N SER A 67 -38.31 24.34 2.02
CA SER A 67 -39.66 23.81 2.19
C SER A 67 -39.67 22.43 2.87
N LYS A 68 -38.53 21.73 2.91
CA LYS A 68 -38.42 20.35 3.39
C LYS A 68 -38.03 20.22 4.86
N GLY A 69 -37.60 21.31 5.50
CA GLY A 69 -37.22 21.31 6.90
C GLY A 69 -36.16 22.34 7.25
N ASP A 70 -35.62 22.19 8.45
CA ASP A 70 -34.59 23.07 9.00
C ASP A 70 -33.19 22.82 8.39
N PHE A 71 -32.44 23.91 8.22
CA PHE A 71 -31.09 23.88 7.64
C PHE A 71 -30.08 23.20 8.57
N ASP A 72 -30.13 23.50 9.86
CA ASP A 72 -29.17 22.94 10.83
C ASP A 72 -29.32 21.42 10.92
N GLY A 73 -30.56 20.92 10.92
CA GLY A 73 -30.86 19.48 10.84
C GLY A 73 -30.37 18.82 9.54
N TYR A 74 -30.51 19.51 8.40
CA TYR A 74 -30.01 19.02 7.12
C TYR A 74 -28.48 18.95 7.08
N ILE A 75 -27.78 19.99 7.56
CA ILE A 75 -26.32 20.02 7.68
C ILE A 75 -25.81 18.94 8.62
N TYR A 76 -26.41 18.81 9.81
CA TYR A 76 -26.02 17.78 10.78
C TYR A 76 -26.04 16.39 10.14
N ARG A 77 -27.11 16.06 9.42
CA ARG A 77 -27.27 14.76 8.77
C ARG A 77 -26.32 14.58 7.59
N SER A 78 -26.08 15.62 6.82
CA SER A 78 -25.15 15.60 5.68
C SER A 78 -23.71 15.39 6.14
N ILE A 79 -23.27 16.12 7.17
CA ILE A 79 -21.95 15.95 7.79
C ILE A 79 -21.81 14.55 8.41
N LEU A 80 -22.84 14.05 9.11
CA LEU A 80 -22.83 12.70 9.66
C LEU A 80 -22.61 11.63 8.58
N PHE A 81 -23.24 11.77 7.41
CA PHE A 81 -23.02 10.84 6.31
C PHE A 81 -21.63 10.97 5.70
N ALA A 82 -21.11 12.19 5.54
CA ALA A 82 -19.76 12.40 5.05
C ALA A 82 -18.70 11.78 5.98
N ILE A 83 -18.85 11.94 7.30
CA ILE A 83 -17.97 11.30 8.31
C ILE A 83 -18.07 9.77 8.21
N LYS A 84 -19.28 9.22 8.05
CA LYS A 84 -19.46 7.75 7.85
C LYS A 84 -18.76 7.26 6.59
N ASP A 85 -18.88 8.00 5.49
CA ASP A 85 -18.22 7.66 4.24
C ASP A 85 -16.70 7.74 4.38
N GLU A 86 -16.19 8.72 5.12
CA GLU A 86 -14.77 8.85 5.38
C GLU A 86 -14.23 7.66 6.20
N TYR A 87 -14.91 7.30 7.28
CA TYR A 87 -14.57 6.11 8.04
C TYR A 87 -14.62 4.83 7.18
N LYS A 88 -15.61 4.71 6.29
CA LYS A 88 -15.69 3.60 5.35
C LYS A 88 -14.54 3.60 4.34
N LYS A 89 -14.04 4.77 3.91
CA LYS A 89 -12.87 4.89 3.02
C LYS A 89 -11.57 4.50 3.72
N ARG A 90 -11.37 4.96 4.95
CA ARG A 90 -10.18 4.66 5.77
C ARG A 90 -10.12 3.17 6.13
N TYR A 91 -11.20 2.61 6.68
CA TYR A 91 -11.24 1.21 7.12
C TYR A 91 -11.59 0.20 6.02
N ARG A 92 -11.30 0.49 4.73
CA ARG A 92 -11.42 -0.53 3.69
C ARG A 92 -10.38 -1.62 3.88
N ASP A 93 -10.74 -2.87 3.62
CA ASP A 93 -9.89 -4.04 3.85
C ASP A 93 -8.51 -3.95 3.17
N LYS A 94 -8.41 -3.30 2.01
CA LYS A 94 -7.13 -3.10 1.30
C LYS A 94 -6.24 -2.00 1.88
N ARG A 95 -6.71 -1.22 2.86
CA ARG A 95 -6.01 -0.04 3.40
C ARG A 95 -5.62 -0.18 4.87
N VAL A 96 -6.32 -1.01 5.62
CA VAL A 96 -6.11 -1.17 7.06
C VAL A 96 -6.08 -2.65 7.39
N PHE A 97 -5.07 -3.05 8.15
CA PHE A 97 -4.99 -4.38 8.71
C PHE A 97 -6.11 -4.59 9.73
N LYS A 98 -6.77 -5.75 9.69
CA LYS A 98 -7.89 -6.07 10.58
C LYS A 98 -7.62 -7.37 11.32
N ILE A 99 -7.81 -7.34 12.64
CA ILE A 99 -7.76 -8.53 13.48
C ILE A 99 -9.16 -9.11 13.66
N GLU A 100 -9.27 -10.43 13.72
CA GLU A 100 -10.51 -11.10 14.09
C GLU A 100 -10.60 -11.14 15.62
N SER A 101 -11.69 -10.63 16.15
CA SER A 101 -12.05 -10.72 17.57
C SER A 101 -13.44 -11.33 17.71
N ILE A 102 -13.78 -11.81 18.91
CA ILE A 102 -15.10 -12.36 19.22
C ILE A 102 -15.83 -11.32 20.09
N ASP A 103 -16.99 -10.87 19.61
CA ASP A 103 -17.86 -9.96 20.35
C ASP A 103 -18.49 -10.66 21.57
N GLU A 104 -19.03 -9.90 22.52
CA GLU A 104 -19.71 -10.41 23.73
C GLU A 104 -20.84 -11.41 23.41
N LYS A 105 -21.37 -11.35 22.19
CA LYS A 105 -22.42 -12.24 21.65
C LYS A 105 -21.88 -13.47 20.93
N GLY A 106 -20.57 -13.72 20.94
CA GLY A 106 -19.94 -14.87 20.30
C GLY A 106 -19.74 -14.74 18.78
N ASN A 107 -19.97 -13.56 18.20
CA ASN A 107 -19.83 -13.33 16.77
C ASN A 107 -18.40 -12.91 16.42
N LYS A 108 -17.85 -13.43 15.31
CA LYS A 108 -16.57 -12.95 14.77
C LYS A 108 -16.72 -11.54 14.21
N VAL A 109 -15.98 -10.59 14.76
CA VAL A 109 -15.91 -9.20 14.32
C VAL A 109 -14.51 -8.86 13.86
N LYS A 110 -14.40 -8.10 12.76
CA LYS A 110 -13.11 -7.61 12.26
C LYS A 110 -12.87 -6.21 12.79
N ILE A 111 -11.85 -6.06 13.62
CA ILE A 111 -11.49 -4.79 14.24
C ILE A 111 -10.30 -4.18 13.47
N PRO A 112 -10.40 -2.94 12.97
CA PRO A 112 -9.27 -2.27 12.36
C PRO A 112 -8.19 -2.01 13.39
N LEU A 113 -6.95 -2.40 13.07
CA LEU A 113 -5.79 -2.09 13.90
C LEU A 113 -5.24 -0.72 13.48
N THR A 114 -5.09 0.19 14.43
CA THR A 114 -4.45 1.48 14.21
C THR A 114 -2.95 1.32 14.19
N ASP A 115 -2.28 2.06 13.31
CA ASP A 115 -0.83 2.09 13.25
C ASP A 115 -0.25 2.64 14.56
N VAL A 116 0.89 2.10 14.97
CA VAL A 116 1.66 2.56 16.12
C VAL A 116 2.94 3.22 15.59
N SER A 117 3.33 4.34 16.19
CA SER A 117 4.59 4.99 15.80
C SER A 117 5.76 4.05 16.03
N ILE A 118 6.65 3.97 15.05
CA ILE A 118 7.92 3.24 15.13
C ILE A 118 8.74 3.77 16.32
N ASP A 119 8.66 5.07 16.59
CA ASP A 119 9.37 5.75 17.67
C ASP A 119 8.71 5.57 19.05
N THR A 120 7.64 4.78 19.15
CA THR A 120 7.00 4.52 20.45
C THR A 120 8.00 3.77 21.34
N PRO A 121 8.28 4.24 22.57
CA PRO A 121 9.19 3.56 23.48
C PRO A 121 8.60 2.20 23.86
N LEU A 122 9.43 1.17 23.86
CA LEU A 122 9.01 -0.20 24.20
C LEU A 122 8.84 -0.37 25.71
N ASN A 123 9.69 0.29 26.50
CA ASN A 123 9.63 0.31 27.95
C ASN A 123 10.10 1.69 28.49
N GLU A 124 9.85 1.97 29.78
CA GLU A 124 10.20 3.26 30.40
C GLU A 124 11.69 3.40 30.76
N TYR A 125 12.46 2.30 30.69
CA TYR A 125 13.80 2.22 31.29
C TYR A 125 14.93 2.13 30.26
N GLU A 126 14.64 1.70 29.04
CA GLU A 126 15.57 1.54 27.95
C GLU A 126 15.15 2.45 26.79
N ASN A 127 16.14 3.09 26.15
CA ASN A 127 15.94 3.92 24.96
C ASN A 127 15.62 3.08 23.71
N MET A 128 14.93 1.95 23.86
CA MET A 128 14.53 1.09 22.76
C MET A 128 13.12 1.45 22.31
N THR A 129 12.96 1.62 21.00
CA THR A 129 11.68 1.89 20.36
C THR A 129 11.10 0.60 19.76
N ILE A 130 9.81 0.60 19.45
CA ILE A 130 9.19 -0.51 18.71
C ILE A 130 9.93 -0.76 17.39
N GLY A 131 10.37 0.31 16.72
CA GLY A 131 11.15 0.25 15.50
C GLY A 131 12.43 -0.56 15.59
N ASP A 132 13.15 -0.43 16.70
CA ASP A 132 14.42 -1.14 16.91
C ASP A 132 14.26 -2.66 17.01
N THR A 133 13.03 -3.13 17.29
CA THR A 133 12.70 -4.55 17.38
C THR A 133 12.22 -5.16 16.06
N LEU A 134 11.95 -4.34 15.04
CA LEU A 134 11.44 -4.82 13.76
C LEU A 134 12.55 -5.50 12.97
N GLN A 135 12.44 -6.81 12.79
CA GLN A 135 13.34 -7.58 11.95
C GLN A 135 13.03 -7.33 10.47
N SER A 136 14.08 -7.11 9.67
CA SER A 136 13.97 -7.07 8.21
C SER A 136 13.49 -8.41 7.64
N ASP A 137 12.77 -8.38 6.53
CA ASP A 137 12.33 -9.56 5.80
C ASP A 137 13.44 -10.20 4.93
N PHE A 138 14.58 -9.53 4.80
CA PHE A 138 15.75 -10.01 4.07
C PHE A 138 17.02 -10.00 4.93
N THR A 139 17.98 -10.84 4.54
CA THR A 139 19.31 -10.90 5.16
C THR A 139 20.35 -10.31 4.21
N ILE A 140 21.40 -9.69 4.75
CA ILE A 140 22.47 -9.09 3.91
C ILE A 140 23.11 -10.15 3.01
N GLU A 141 23.27 -11.38 3.49
CA GLU A 141 23.81 -12.50 2.72
C GLU A 141 22.93 -12.86 1.51
N SER A 142 21.60 -12.78 1.62
CA SER A 142 20.70 -13.08 0.48
C SER A 142 20.82 -11.98 -0.58
N VAL A 143 20.82 -10.71 -0.15
CA VAL A 143 20.98 -9.56 -1.05
C VAL A 143 22.35 -9.56 -1.72
N LEU A 144 23.42 -9.83 -0.97
CA LEU A 144 24.77 -9.95 -1.52
C LEU A 144 24.91 -11.14 -2.48
N SER A 145 24.23 -12.26 -2.21
CA SER A 145 24.23 -13.43 -3.09
C SER A 145 23.56 -13.14 -4.44
N GLU A 146 22.50 -12.32 -4.44
CA GLU A 146 21.86 -11.83 -5.66
C GLU A 146 22.76 -10.85 -6.43
N ILE A 147 23.40 -9.90 -5.74
CA ILE A 147 24.25 -8.86 -6.36
C ILE A 147 25.57 -9.44 -6.91
N ILE A 148 26.21 -10.35 -6.16
CA ILE A 148 27.51 -10.93 -6.51
C ILE A 148 27.33 -12.10 -7.50
N GLY A 149 26.09 -12.54 -7.76
CA GLY A 149 25.81 -13.67 -8.63
C GLY A 149 26.26 -15.01 -8.04
N SER A 150 26.66 -15.05 -6.77
CA SER A 150 26.80 -16.29 -6.00
C SER A 150 25.42 -16.76 -5.61
N LYS A 151 24.63 -17.15 -6.62
CA LYS A 151 23.31 -17.76 -6.45
C LYS A 151 23.40 -18.81 -5.35
N GLU A 152 22.44 -18.74 -4.44
CA GLU A 152 22.02 -19.85 -3.59
C GLU A 152 22.31 -21.16 -4.30
N GLU A 153 22.96 -22.08 -3.58
CA GLU A 153 23.39 -23.36 -4.09
C GLU A 153 22.45 -23.91 -5.18
N PHE A 154 22.90 -23.83 -6.44
CA PHE A 154 22.16 -24.37 -7.57
C PHE A 154 21.64 -25.76 -7.19
N SER A 155 20.40 -26.09 -7.60
CA SER A 155 19.84 -27.41 -7.31
C SER A 155 20.84 -28.51 -7.70
N PRO A 156 20.87 -29.66 -7.03
CA PRO A 156 21.84 -30.73 -7.33
C PRO A 156 21.82 -31.13 -8.82
N GLU A 157 20.66 -31.04 -9.47
CA GLU A 157 20.50 -31.25 -10.91
C GLU A 157 21.20 -30.18 -11.76
N MET A 158 21.12 -28.91 -11.35
CA MET A 158 21.76 -27.78 -12.02
C MET A 158 23.28 -27.80 -11.81
N LYS A 159 23.78 -28.12 -10.60
CA LYS A 159 25.22 -28.34 -10.35
C LYS A 159 25.76 -29.44 -11.26
N ARG A 160 25.03 -30.57 -11.39
CA ARG A 160 25.41 -31.67 -12.29
C ARG A 160 25.43 -31.28 -13.77
N TYR A 161 24.53 -30.38 -14.18
CA TYR A 161 24.50 -29.87 -15.54
C TYR A 161 25.69 -28.93 -15.82
N LEU A 162 25.93 -27.95 -14.94
CA LEU A 162 27.07 -27.04 -15.06
C LEU A 162 28.41 -27.81 -15.06
N GLY A 163 28.53 -28.85 -14.24
CA GLY A 163 29.72 -29.72 -14.23
C GLY A 163 29.98 -30.51 -15.52
N ARG A 164 29.01 -30.60 -16.45
CA ARG A 164 29.19 -31.24 -17.78
C ARG A 164 29.59 -30.27 -18.87
N LEU A 165 29.54 -28.96 -18.59
CA LEU A 165 29.90 -27.92 -19.54
C LEU A 165 31.34 -27.47 -19.28
N SER A 166 32.01 -27.05 -20.36
CA SER A 166 33.32 -26.39 -20.24
C SER A 166 33.17 -24.98 -19.66
N LYS A 167 34.25 -24.42 -19.12
CA LYS A 167 34.24 -23.05 -18.57
C LYS A 167 33.77 -22.01 -19.60
N ILE A 168 34.16 -22.17 -20.86
CA ILE A 168 33.74 -21.28 -21.96
C ILE A 168 32.23 -21.43 -22.24
N GLN A 169 31.71 -22.66 -22.22
CA GLN A 169 30.27 -22.92 -22.41
C GLN A 169 29.42 -22.34 -21.27
N ILE A 170 29.89 -22.46 -20.02
CA ILE A 170 29.23 -21.86 -18.86
C ILE A 170 29.19 -20.34 -19.02
N ARG A 171 30.31 -19.72 -19.42
CA ARG A 171 30.38 -18.28 -19.59
C ARG A 171 29.47 -17.77 -20.72
N VAL A 172 29.37 -18.50 -21.82
CA VAL A 172 28.39 -18.22 -22.89
C VAL A 172 26.96 -18.31 -22.34
N LEU A 173 26.65 -19.33 -21.54
CA LEU A 173 25.32 -19.51 -20.94
C LEU A 173 24.95 -18.38 -19.95
N GLU A 174 25.90 -17.92 -19.14
CA GLU A 174 25.72 -16.78 -18.22
C GLU A 174 25.36 -15.51 -18.99
N LEU A 175 26.17 -15.14 -20.00
CA LEU A 175 25.91 -13.95 -20.80
C LEU A 175 24.60 -14.03 -21.58
N MET A 176 24.18 -15.24 -22.00
CA MET A 176 22.85 -15.44 -22.58
C MET A 176 21.73 -15.24 -21.56
N ALA A 177 21.91 -15.66 -20.32
CA ALA A 177 20.94 -15.47 -19.25
C ALA A 177 20.82 -13.99 -18.85
N ASP A 178 21.93 -13.24 -18.92
CA ASP A 178 21.99 -11.80 -18.67
C ASP A 178 21.44 -10.94 -19.84
N GLY A 179 21.07 -11.58 -20.96
CA GLY A 179 20.38 -10.93 -22.08
C GLY A 179 21.27 -10.37 -23.19
N TYR A 180 22.57 -10.68 -23.20
CA TYR A 180 23.50 -10.24 -24.25
C TYR A 180 23.21 -10.89 -25.61
N SER A 181 23.41 -10.13 -26.69
CA SER A 181 23.28 -10.61 -28.06
C SER A 181 24.45 -11.52 -28.48
N SER A 182 24.24 -12.34 -29.51
CA SER A 182 25.28 -13.27 -29.98
C SER A 182 26.57 -12.57 -30.45
N GLU A 183 26.47 -11.34 -30.95
CA GLU A 183 27.62 -10.55 -31.41
C GLU A 183 28.41 -9.99 -30.24
N GLU A 184 27.72 -9.47 -29.22
CA GLU A 184 28.32 -9.01 -27.97
C GLU A 184 29.04 -10.14 -27.24
N ILE A 185 28.42 -11.32 -27.15
CA ILE A 185 29.05 -12.49 -26.49
C ILE A 185 30.33 -12.90 -27.21
N LYS A 186 30.32 -12.94 -28.56
CA LYS A 186 31.51 -13.25 -29.36
C LYS A 186 32.62 -12.22 -29.13
N SER A 187 32.25 -10.94 -29.06
CA SER A 187 33.19 -9.85 -28.81
C SER A 187 33.78 -9.89 -27.40
N ILE A 188 32.96 -10.12 -26.38
CA ILE A 188 33.37 -10.16 -24.96
C ILE A 188 34.30 -11.36 -24.68
N LEU A 189 33.99 -12.52 -25.26
CA LEU A 189 34.76 -13.74 -25.04
C LEU A 189 35.88 -13.95 -26.05
N HIS A 190 36.01 -13.07 -27.04
CA HIS A 190 36.98 -13.18 -28.13
C HIS A 190 36.95 -14.57 -28.81
N ILE A 191 35.75 -15.07 -29.09
CA ILE A 191 35.53 -16.39 -29.71
C ILE A 191 35.01 -16.29 -31.14
N ASP A 192 35.43 -17.24 -31.98
CA ASP A 192 34.93 -17.38 -33.35
C ASP A 192 33.46 -17.82 -33.36
N THR A 193 32.74 -17.45 -34.42
CA THR A 193 31.37 -17.90 -34.70
C THR A 193 31.25 -19.42 -34.68
N LYS A 194 32.24 -20.17 -35.20
CA LYS A 194 32.23 -21.64 -35.13
C LYS A 194 32.22 -22.15 -33.70
N LEU A 195 33.10 -21.60 -32.87
CA LEU A 195 33.26 -22.02 -31.47
C LEU A 195 32.03 -21.62 -30.64
N TYR A 196 31.43 -20.46 -30.93
CA TYR A 196 30.16 -20.06 -30.33
C TYR A 196 29.03 -21.06 -30.67
N LEU A 197 28.87 -21.43 -31.94
CA LEU A 197 27.84 -22.40 -32.36
C LEU A 197 28.04 -23.77 -31.71
N ASP A 198 29.28 -24.24 -31.60
CA ASP A 198 29.61 -25.49 -30.88
C ASP A 198 29.27 -25.38 -29.39
N CYS A 199 29.51 -24.23 -28.76
CA CYS A 199 29.10 -23.98 -27.38
C CYS A 199 27.58 -24.06 -27.23
N ILE A 200 26.81 -23.42 -28.12
CA ILE A 200 25.35 -23.47 -28.12
C ILE A 200 24.84 -24.91 -28.32
N ALA A 201 25.45 -25.67 -29.23
CA ALA A 201 25.11 -27.06 -29.47
C ALA A 201 25.36 -27.93 -28.23
N ALA A 202 26.46 -27.70 -27.52
CA ALA A 202 26.77 -28.42 -26.28
C ALA A 202 25.81 -28.05 -25.13
N ILE A 203 25.48 -26.76 -24.97
CA ILE A 203 24.51 -26.26 -23.98
C ILE A 203 23.13 -26.90 -24.23
N ARG A 204 22.69 -26.95 -25.48
CA ARG A 204 21.38 -27.50 -25.87
C ARG A 204 21.37 -29.02 -26.07
N SER A 205 22.51 -29.68 -25.95
CA SER A 205 22.62 -31.12 -26.18
C SER A 205 21.72 -31.90 -25.23
N TYR A 206 20.93 -32.83 -25.77
CA TYR A 206 20.00 -33.65 -24.99
C TYR A 206 20.69 -34.39 -23.83
N LYS A 207 21.96 -34.80 -24.02
CA LYS A 207 22.76 -35.46 -22.98
C LYS A 207 22.95 -34.57 -21.74
N ASN A 208 23.09 -33.26 -21.94
CA ASN A 208 23.27 -32.28 -20.89
C ASN A 208 21.90 -31.82 -20.34
N VAL A 209 20.97 -31.44 -21.22
CA VAL A 209 19.64 -30.93 -20.85
C VAL A 209 18.79 -31.97 -20.13
N ARG A 210 18.97 -33.28 -20.38
CA ARG A 210 18.26 -34.35 -19.65
C ARG A 210 18.43 -34.23 -18.13
N CYS A 211 19.58 -33.75 -17.65
CA CYS A 211 19.83 -33.58 -16.22
C CYS A 211 18.92 -32.57 -15.55
N ILE A 212 18.51 -31.53 -16.28
CA ILE A 212 17.66 -30.43 -15.81
C ILE A 212 16.22 -30.54 -16.35
N SER A 213 15.92 -31.54 -17.17
CA SER A 213 14.59 -31.74 -17.77
C SER A 213 13.46 -31.85 -16.74
N GLY A 214 13.76 -32.37 -15.54
CA GLY A 214 12.82 -32.42 -14.41
C GLY A 214 12.56 -31.06 -13.75
N LEU A 215 13.45 -30.08 -13.91
CA LEU A 215 13.25 -28.70 -13.44
C LEU A 215 12.40 -27.89 -14.42
N VAL A 216 12.59 -28.11 -15.73
CA VAL A 216 11.85 -27.40 -16.79
C VAL A 216 10.40 -27.89 -16.92
N ARG A 217 10.12 -29.16 -16.55
CA ARG A 217 8.78 -29.77 -16.64
C ARG A 217 7.87 -29.54 -15.42
N ARG A 218 8.34 -28.91 -14.34
CA ARG A 218 7.52 -28.56 -13.16
C ARG A 218 6.95 -27.14 -13.26
N ARG A 219 6.34 -26.80 -14.39
CA ARG A 219 5.50 -25.61 -14.55
C ARG A 219 4.15 -26.02 -15.10
#